data_AF-A0A965DSN8-F1
#
_entry.id   AF-A0A965DSN8-F1
#
_cell.length_a   1.000
_cell.length_b   1.000
_cell.length_c   1.000
_cell.angle_alpha   90.00
_cell.angle_beta   90.00
_cell.angle_gamma   90.00
#
_symmetry.space_group_name_H-M   'P 1'
#
loop_
_entity.id
_entity.type
_entity.pdbx_description
1 polymer ?
#
loop_
_entity_poly.entity_id
_entity_poly.type
_entity_poly.pdbx_seq_one_letter_code
_entity_poly.pdbx_strand_id
1 'polypeptide(L)'
;MINMTLVSMSKLLNDAAKNKYAVGYFESWDSYSFEAILETAEEEKSPIIMGFGATMLEDSWLNKTGISLLGASGKAMLEKCSVPVAFLLNETHTLEQALKGIEVGFNTVMIDSHRWPVDDAKNDRPSRSKTIC
;
A
#
# COMPACT_ATOMS: atom_id res chain seq x y z
N MET A 1 1.80 8.40 -18.16
CA MET A 1 0.59 9.16 -17.79
C MET A 1 0.41 8.98 -16.29
N ILE A 2 0.37 10.05 -15.51
CA ILE A 2 0.07 9.96 -14.07
C ILE A 2 -1.43 9.70 -13.98
N ASN A 3 -1.84 8.49 -13.58
CA ASN A 3 -3.25 8.18 -13.42
C ASN A 3 -3.81 9.04 -12.28
N MET A 4 -4.81 9.89 -12.54
CA MET A 4 -5.35 10.84 -11.55
C MET A 4 -6.04 10.15 -10.36
N THR A 5 -6.16 8.82 -10.41
CA THR A 5 -6.82 7.96 -9.43
C THR A 5 -5.87 7.42 -8.37
N LEU A 6 -4.57 7.31 -8.64
CA LEU A 6 -3.58 6.98 -7.62
C LEU A 6 -3.26 8.22 -6.77
N VAL A 7 -3.68 8.22 -5.51
CA VAL A 7 -3.53 9.35 -4.57
C VAL A 7 -2.77 8.92 -3.31
N SER A 8 -2.08 9.86 -2.66
CA SER A 8 -1.37 9.53 -1.42
C SER A 8 -2.34 9.13 -0.30
N MET A 9 -1.96 8.14 0.51
CA MET A 9 -2.76 7.72 1.68
C MET A 9 -2.97 8.90 2.64
N SER A 10 -1.93 9.68 2.91
CA SER A 10 -2.04 10.95 3.64
C SER A 10 -3.16 11.89 3.14
N LYS A 11 -3.39 12.00 1.83
CA LYS A 11 -4.49 12.82 1.28
C LYS A 11 -5.85 12.22 1.60
N LEU A 12 -6.01 10.91 1.44
CA LEU A 12 -7.24 10.19 1.77
C LEU A 12 -7.58 10.32 3.26
N LEU A 13 -6.60 10.08 4.14
CA LEU A 13 -6.80 10.14 5.59
C LEU A 13 -7.12 11.55 6.08
N ASN A 14 -6.48 12.58 5.52
CA ASN A 14 -6.78 13.97 5.86
C ASN A 14 -8.20 14.38 5.43
N ASP A 15 -8.65 13.94 4.25
CA ASP A 15 -10.03 14.17 3.80
C ASP A 15 -11.03 13.45 4.72
N ALA A 16 -10.77 12.18 5.04
CA ALA A 16 -11.60 11.37 5.93
C ALA A 16 -11.72 11.97 7.34
N ALA A 17 -10.61 12.44 7.91
CA ALA A 17 -10.59 13.12 9.20
C ALA A 17 -11.42 14.42 9.18
N LYS A 18 -11.28 15.23 8.12
CA LYS A 18 -12.03 16.48 7.95
C LYS A 18 -13.53 16.24 7.82
N ASN A 19 -13.91 15.20 7.07
CA ASN A 19 -15.29 14.89 6.73
C ASN A 19 -15.93 13.83 7.64
N LYS A 20 -15.23 13.40 8.70
CA LYS A 20 -15.71 12.47 9.74
C LYS A 20 -16.16 11.11 9.20
N TYR A 21 -15.38 10.52 8.29
CA TYR A 21 -15.55 9.13 7.86
C TYR A 21 -14.23 8.36 7.98
N ALA A 22 -14.25 7.06 7.68
CA ALA A 22 -13.07 6.21 7.64
C ALA A 22 -12.84 5.68 6.22
N VAL A 23 -11.57 5.53 5.83
CA VAL A 23 -11.18 4.91 4.56
C VAL A 23 -10.88 3.44 4.84
N GLY A 24 -11.53 2.53 4.11
CA GLY A 24 -11.28 1.10 4.25
C GLY A 24 -9.93 0.70 3.63
N TYR A 25 -9.18 -0.14 4.33
CA TYR A 25 -8.09 -0.92 3.76
C TYR A 25 -8.59 -2.33 3.43
N PHE A 26 -8.42 -2.74 2.18
CA PHE A 26 -8.73 -4.08 1.72
C PHE A 26 -7.49 -4.75 1.12
N GLU A 27 -7.07 -5.83 1.74
CA GLU A 27 -5.92 -6.62 1.29
C GLU A 27 -6.32 -7.55 0.14
N SER A 28 -5.52 -7.54 -0.93
CA SER A 28 -5.62 -8.44 -2.07
C SER A 28 -4.71 -9.65 -1.88
N TRP A 29 -5.21 -10.83 -2.20
CA TRP A 29 -4.50 -12.11 -2.11
C TRP A 29 -4.12 -12.67 -3.48
N ASP A 30 -4.86 -12.27 -4.51
CA ASP A 30 -4.75 -12.70 -5.89
C ASP A 30 -5.41 -11.68 -6.83
N SER A 31 -5.50 -11.99 -8.13
CA SER A 31 -6.15 -11.10 -9.09
C SER A 31 -7.65 -10.97 -8.87
N TYR A 32 -8.34 -12.03 -8.43
CA TYR A 32 -9.79 -12.02 -8.22
C TYR A 32 -10.20 -11.10 -7.08
N SER A 33 -9.47 -11.16 -5.96
CA SER A 33 -9.68 -10.25 -4.83
C SER A 33 -9.38 -8.80 -5.20
N PHE A 34 -8.32 -8.56 -6.00
CA PHE A 34 -8.00 -7.22 -6.48
C PHE A 34 -9.13 -6.64 -7.34
N GLU A 35 -9.64 -7.42 -8.29
CA GLU A 35 -10.76 -7.04 -9.16
C GLU A 35 -12.02 -6.76 -8.35
N ALA A 36 -12.39 -7.65 -7.43
CA ALA A 36 -13.58 -7.50 -6.59
C ALA A 36 -13.51 -6.24 -5.71
N ILE A 37 -12.35 -5.92 -5.15
CA ILE A 37 -12.15 -4.71 -4.35
C ILE A 37 -12.34 -3.46 -5.21
N LEU A 38 -11.74 -3.43 -6.40
CA LEU A 38 -11.86 -2.29 -7.30
C LEU A 38 -13.29 -2.09 -7.80
N GLU A 39 -13.93 -3.16 -8.28
CA GLU A 39 -15.32 -3.12 -8.78
C GLU A 39 -16.26 -2.59 -7.69
N THR A 40 -16.17 -3.14 -6.47
CA THR A 40 -17.00 -2.68 -5.34
C THR A 40 -16.72 -1.21 -5.01
N ALA A 41 -15.46 -0.78 -5.01
CA ALA A 41 -15.12 0.60 -4.71
C ALA A 41 -15.66 1.59 -5.77
N GLU A 42 -15.68 1.18 -7.04
CA GLU A 42 -16.27 1.96 -8.13
C GLU A 42 -17.79 2.04 -8.04
N GLU A 43 -18.47 0.93 -7.74
CA GLU A 43 -19.92 0.89 -7.52
C GLU A 43 -20.36 1.80 -6.37
N GLU A 44 -19.63 1.72 -5.25
CA GLU A 44 -19.88 2.54 -4.05
C GLU A 44 -19.35 3.97 -4.18
N LYS A 45 -18.61 4.29 -5.25
CA LYS A 45 -17.94 5.57 -5.47
C LYS A 45 -17.07 5.98 -4.27
N SER A 46 -16.40 5.00 -3.68
CA SER A 46 -15.72 5.13 -2.40
C SER A 46 -14.20 5.24 -2.60
N PRO A 47 -13.50 6.18 -1.94
CA PRO A 47 -12.06 6.12 -1.86
C PRO A 47 -11.62 4.93 -1.02
N ILE A 48 -10.55 4.25 -1.44
CA ILE A 48 -10.05 3.06 -0.74
C ILE A 48 -8.53 3.10 -0.57
N ILE A 49 -8.06 2.38 0.44
CA ILE A 49 -6.67 1.90 0.52
C ILE A 49 -6.72 0.43 0.08
N MET A 50 -5.84 0.01 -0.80
CA MET A 50 -5.75 -1.39 -1.19
C MET A 50 -4.31 -1.78 -1.47
N GLY A 51 -4.04 -3.07 -1.46
CA GLY A 51 -2.77 -3.62 -1.90
C GLY A 51 -2.51 -4.97 -1.26
N PHE A 52 -1.25 -5.28 -0.99
CA PHE A 52 -0.84 -6.64 -0.64
C PHE A 52 -0.16 -6.69 0.71
N GLY A 53 -0.45 -7.73 1.50
CA GLY A 53 0.23 -8.02 2.76
C GLY A 53 1.49 -8.85 2.56
N ALA A 54 2.60 -8.46 3.20
CA ALA A 54 3.86 -9.18 3.14
C ALA A 54 4.09 -10.14 4.33
N THR A 55 3.37 -9.97 5.44
CA THR A 55 3.56 -10.72 6.72
C THR A 55 3.70 -12.23 6.56
N MET A 56 2.87 -12.84 5.71
CA MET A 56 2.81 -14.30 5.55
C MET A 56 3.63 -14.80 4.36
N LEU A 57 4.31 -13.90 3.63
CA LEU A 57 5.07 -14.23 2.43
C LEU A 57 6.55 -14.46 2.78
N GLU A 58 7.16 -15.43 2.11
CA GLU A 58 8.56 -15.76 2.36
C GLU A 58 9.50 -14.63 1.92
N ASP A 59 10.45 -14.24 2.78
CA ASP A 59 11.49 -13.25 2.44
C ASP A 59 12.28 -13.61 1.18
N SER A 60 12.57 -14.90 1.00
CA SER A 60 13.32 -15.40 -0.16
C SER A 60 12.60 -15.06 -1.47
N TRP A 61 11.26 -15.15 -1.47
CA TRP A 61 10.42 -14.85 -2.61
C TRP A 61 10.21 -13.35 -2.77
N LEU A 62 9.89 -12.63 -1.68
CA LEU A 62 9.71 -11.18 -1.66
C LEU A 62 10.92 -10.45 -2.23
N ASN A 63 12.13 -10.81 -1.77
CA ASN A 63 13.38 -10.17 -2.15
C ASN A 63 13.80 -10.50 -3.59
N LYS A 64 13.40 -11.67 -4.12
CA LYS A 64 13.80 -12.10 -5.47
C LYS A 64 12.85 -11.57 -6.55
N THR A 65 11.55 -11.81 -6.40
CA THR A 65 10.55 -11.55 -7.45
C THR A 65 9.23 -11.04 -6.91
N GLY A 66 8.88 -11.34 -5.66
CA GLY A 66 7.55 -11.13 -5.12
C GLY A 66 7.12 -9.68 -5.15
N ILE A 67 7.91 -8.76 -4.60
CA ILE A 67 7.56 -7.34 -4.54
C ILE A 67 7.34 -6.77 -5.95
N SER A 68 8.24 -7.07 -6.88
CA SER A 68 8.12 -6.64 -8.28
C SER A 68 6.87 -7.20 -8.97
N LEU A 69 6.52 -8.46 -8.72
CA LEU A 69 5.32 -9.08 -9.26
C LEU A 69 4.06 -8.39 -8.71
N LEU A 70 3.96 -8.24 -7.39
CA LEU A 70 2.82 -7.60 -6.72
C LEU A 70 2.65 -6.15 -7.21
N GLY A 71 3.75 -5.39 -7.31
CA GLY A 71 3.74 -4.02 -7.80
C GLY A 71 3.30 -3.91 -9.26
N ALA A 72 3.76 -4.81 -10.13
CA ALA A 72 3.38 -4.84 -11.53
C ALA A 72 1.89 -5.22 -11.72
N SER A 73 1.41 -6.23 -10.98
CA SER A 73 0.00 -6.64 -10.99
C SER A 73 -0.92 -5.51 -10.53
N GLY A 74 -0.61 -4.86 -9.41
CA GLY A 74 -1.42 -3.74 -8.93
C GLY A 74 -1.41 -2.53 -9.88
N LYS A 75 -0.24 -2.20 -10.47
CA LYS A 75 -0.16 -1.17 -11.51
C LYS A 75 -1.09 -1.46 -12.68
N ALA A 76 -1.08 -2.68 -13.21
CA ALA A 76 -1.92 -3.07 -14.34
C ALA A 76 -3.42 -2.93 -14.03
N MET A 77 -3.85 -3.32 -12.82
CA MET A 77 -5.24 -3.19 -12.41
C MET A 77 -5.66 -1.73 -12.18
N LEU A 78 -4.78 -0.93 -11.59
CA LEU A 78 -5.04 0.48 -11.29
C LEU A 78 -5.10 1.37 -12.54
N GLU A 79 -4.66 0.92 -13.72
CA GLU A 79 -4.77 1.68 -14.98
C GLU A 79 -6.21 2.03 -15.34
N LYS A 80 -7.16 1.16 -15.00
CA LYS A 80 -8.58 1.32 -15.35
C LYS A 80 -9.45 1.85 -14.21
N CYS A 81 -8.88 1.98 -13.01
CA CYS A 81 -9.60 2.46 -11.85
C CYS A 81 -10.06 3.91 -12.06
N SER A 82 -11.27 4.22 -11.59
CA SER A 82 -11.95 5.52 -11.69
C SER A 82 -12.15 6.22 -10.33
N VAL A 83 -11.90 5.53 -9.21
CA VAL A 83 -11.99 6.08 -7.85
C VAL A 83 -10.60 6.40 -7.26
N PRO A 84 -10.51 7.27 -6.23
CA PRO A 84 -9.25 7.52 -5.56
C PRO A 84 -8.74 6.29 -4.78
N VAL A 85 -7.52 5.86 -5.07
CA VAL A 85 -6.88 4.69 -4.44
C VAL A 85 -5.51 5.06 -3.89
N ALA A 86 -5.20 4.64 -2.66
CA ALA A 86 -3.84 4.50 -2.17
C ALA A 86 -3.40 3.04 -2.29
N PHE A 87 -2.26 2.81 -2.95
CA PHE A 87 -1.73 1.48 -3.21
C PHE A 87 -0.62 1.14 -2.22
N LEU A 88 -0.94 0.22 -1.30
CA LEU A 88 -0.17 -0.12 -0.10
C LEU A 88 0.56 -1.46 -0.24
N LEU A 89 1.88 -1.46 -0.01
CA LEU A 89 2.60 -2.69 0.37
C LEU A 89 2.61 -2.77 1.89
N ASN A 90 1.76 -3.62 2.44
CA ASN A 90 1.52 -3.72 3.87
C ASN A 90 2.53 -4.66 4.53
N GLU A 91 2.94 -4.33 5.75
CA GLU A 91 3.72 -5.19 6.65
C GLU A 91 5.01 -5.80 6.05
N THR A 92 5.79 -5.00 5.32
CA THR A 92 7.14 -5.41 4.90
C THR A 92 8.04 -5.71 6.10
N HIS A 93 8.90 -6.71 5.98
CA HIS A 93 9.75 -7.16 7.08
C HIS A 93 11.01 -6.29 7.25
N THR A 94 11.45 -5.63 6.18
CA THR A 94 12.66 -4.80 6.17
C THR A 94 12.46 -3.48 5.45
N LEU A 95 13.30 -2.48 5.77
CA LEU A 95 13.32 -1.20 5.07
C LEU A 95 13.66 -1.37 3.58
N GLU A 96 14.52 -2.34 3.23
CA GLU A 96 14.87 -2.62 1.83
C GLU A 96 13.65 -3.09 1.03
N GLN A 97 12.82 -3.96 1.61
CA GLN A 97 11.56 -4.38 1.00
C GLN A 97 10.60 -3.20 0.81
N ALA A 98 10.47 -2.33 1.81
CA ALA A 98 9.65 -1.12 1.71
C ALA A 98 10.14 -0.17 0.60
N LEU A 99 11.45 0.09 0.53
CA LEU A 99 12.05 0.90 -0.52
C LEU A 99 11.85 0.27 -1.91
N LYS A 100 11.98 -1.05 -2.01
CA LYS A 100 11.70 -1.76 -3.26
C LYS A 100 10.23 -1.63 -3.66
N GLY A 101 9.31 -1.70 -2.70
CA GLY A 101 7.88 -1.44 -2.93
C GLY A 101 7.64 -0.09 -3.59
N ILE A 102 8.25 0.97 -3.07
CA ILE A 102 8.17 2.31 -3.66
C ILE A 102 8.71 2.32 -5.09
N GLU A 103 9.87 1.71 -5.33
CA GLU A 103 10.49 1.63 -6.66
C GLU A 103 9.59 0.95 -7.68
N VAL A 104 8.90 -0.14 -7.29
CA VAL A 104 8.07 -0.93 -8.20
C VAL A 104 6.65 -0.38 -8.38
N GLY A 105 6.24 0.65 -7.64
CA GLY A 105 4.99 1.38 -7.91
C GLY A 105 4.01 1.51 -6.76
N PHE A 106 4.28 0.94 -5.59
CA PHE A 106 3.49 1.23 -4.41
C PHE A 106 3.69 2.69 -4.02
N ASN A 107 2.61 3.43 -3.83
CA ASN A 107 2.69 4.83 -3.40
C ASN A 107 2.57 4.98 -1.87
N THR A 108 2.34 3.86 -1.18
CA THR A 108 2.31 3.73 0.27
C THR A 108 2.98 2.41 0.65
N VAL A 109 3.79 2.39 1.70
CA VAL A 109 4.38 1.16 2.24
C VAL A 109 4.30 1.19 3.76
N MET A 110 4.13 0.04 4.39
CA MET A 110 4.14 -0.10 5.85
C MET A 110 5.19 -1.14 6.24
N ILE A 111 6.08 -0.76 7.15
CA ILE A 111 7.08 -1.67 7.72
C ILE A 111 6.49 -2.26 8.99
N ASP A 112 6.54 -3.57 9.08
CA ASP A 112 6.19 -4.27 10.29
C ASP A 112 7.37 -4.30 11.28
N SER A 113 7.30 -3.40 12.26
CA SER A 113 8.33 -3.22 13.28
C SER A 113 8.00 -3.90 14.61
N HIS A 114 6.93 -4.69 14.72
CA HIS A 114 6.53 -5.29 16.02
C HIS A 114 7.58 -6.22 16.60
N ARG A 115 8.45 -6.79 15.75
CA ARG A 115 9.56 -7.68 16.16
C ARG A 115 10.86 -6.94 16.44
N TRP A 116 10.91 -5.64 16.13
CA TRP A 116 12.15 -4.87 16.27
C TRP A 116 12.35 -4.52 17.74
N PRO A 117 13.60 -4.55 18.25
CA PRO A 117 13.91 -3.94 19.52
C PRO A 117 13.40 -2.50 19.56
N VAL A 118 12.80 -2.09 20.68
CA VAL A 118 12.16 -0.78 20.81
C VAL A 118 13.10 0.38 20.46
N ASP A 119 14.39 0.24 20.78
CA ASP A 119 15.38 1.28 20.48
C ASP A 119 15.75 1.33 19.00
N ASP A 120 15.80 0.18 18.32
CA ASP A 120 15.98 0.12 16.86
C ASP A 120 14.77 0.75 16.15
N ALA A 121 13.55 0.44 16.60
CA ALA A 121 12.32 1.03 16.08
C ALA A 121 12.21 2.56 16.30
N LYS A 122 12.91 3.13 17.30
CA LYS A 122 13.00 4.59 17.47
C LYS A 122 14.03 5.22 16.54
N ASN A 123 15.16 4.54 16.34
CA ASN A 123 16.29 5.04 15.56
C ASN A 123 16.03 4.97 14.05
N ASP A 124 15.33 3.93 13.59
CA ASP A 124 14.95 3.76 12.18
C ASP A 124 13.68 4.52 11.79
N ARG A 125 13.14 5.39 12.67
CA ARG A 125 12.10 6.33 12.24
C ARG A 125 12.70 7.24 11.18
N PRO A 126 12.22 7.21 9.93
CA PRO A 126 12.55 8.26 8.99
C PRO A 126 12.16 9.59 9.66
N SER A 127 13.06 10.58 9.67
CA SER A 127 12.81 11.92 10.21
C SER A 127 11.37 12.34 9.88
N ARG A 128 10.57 12.86 10.83
CA ARG A 128 9.14 13.21 10.66
C ARG A 128 8.76 13.97 9.37
N SER A 129 9.71 14.54 8.64
CA SER A 129 9.53 15.08 7.28
C SER A 129 9.45 14.04 6.15
N LYS A 130 9.64 12.75 6.46
CA LYS A 130 9.61 11.58 5.58
C LYS A 130 8.69 10.50 6.16
N THR A 131 7.59 10.88 6.79
CA THR A 131 6.60 9.90 7.25
C THR A 131 6.21 9.03 6.06
N ILE A 132 6.59 7.75 6.14
CA ILE A 132 6.16 6.69 5.22
C ILE A 132 4.80 6.21 5.75
N CYS A 133 3.81 7.09 5.64
CA CYS A 133 2.36 6.88 5.75
C CYS A 133 1.67 7.99 4.93
#